data_AF-A0AAD6XFU1-F1
#
_entry.id   AF-A0AAD6XFU1-F1
#
_cell.length_a   1.000
_cell.length_b   1.000
_cell.length_c   1.000
_cell.angle_alpha   90.00
_cell.angle_beta   90.00
_cell.angle_gamma   90.00
#
_symmetry.space_group_name_H-M   'P 1'
#
loop_
_entity.id
_entity.type
_entity.pdbx_description
1 polymer ?
#
loop_
_entity_poly.entity_id
_entity_poly.type
_entity_poly.pdbx_seq_one_letter_code
_entity_poly.pdbx_strand_id
1 'polypeptide(L)'
;MFYNNEHVLPYWTKEITKLIHYLGPDNVFVSIVESHSTDNSAALLTAFDHRLEELGVARRILTSDTSVARGPPRIEFLSALRNQVMEPLVKHGGYERVVFSNDIFIEAESIVELLDTKGGDYDVACGLDFGRWGLYDLWVIRDRLGRIASTLWPYFLEDAGFRGIMANEPAPVFACWNGIISVRADPFLPVGLRAGQLSTSPFARPLAATHPAYPRPANLTPATTPPVRFRASVPGECYSSESFNLPYDLRRQFDLQAIYVNPRVINAYEWKWYLWHKYLMRHWAVKWWIEWVENGSGIHLAKMVLGDPTRIWQWDGGECHPVR
;
A
#
# COMPACT_ATOMS: atom_id res chain seq x y z
N MET A 1 -2.61 -7.20 9.36
CA MET A 1 -3.83 -7.97 9.74
C MET A 1 -3.63 -9.39 9.26
N PHE A 2 -4.09 -10.40 9.99
CA PHE A 2 -3.92 -11.80 9.61
C PHE A 2 -5.23 -12.59 9.70
N TYR A 3 -5.39 -13.56 8.81
CA TYR A 3 -6.44 -14.57 8.75
C TYR A 3 -5.88 -15.81 8.03
N ASN A 4 -5.71 -16.92 8.74
CA ASN A 4 -5.18 -18.18 8.19
C ASN A 4 -3.80 -18.04 7.49
N ASN A 5 -2.83 -17.49 8.20
CA ASN A 5 -1.51 -17.14 7.72
C ASN A 5 -0.36 -17.94 8.37
N GLU A 6 -0.61 -19.15 8.89
CA GLU A 6 0.44 -19.91 9.60
C GLU A 6 1.71 -20.15 8.76
N HIS A 7 1.55 -20.24 7.44
CA HIS A 7 2.64 -20.54 6.51
C HIS A 7 3.60 -19.37 6.28
N VAL A 8 3.14 -18.12 6.46
CA VAL A 8 3.95 -16.90 6.22
C VAL A 8 4.48 -16.30 7.53
N LEU A 9 3.74 -16.44 8.64
CA LEU A 9 4.07 -15.83 9.93
C LEU A 9 5.48 -16.16 10.46
N PRO A 10 6.00 -17.40 10.38
CA PRO A 10 7.35 -17.70 10.87
C PRO A 10 8.45 -16.92 10.13
N TYR A 11 8.29 -16.73 8.82
CA TYR A 11 9.20 -15.92 8.04
C TYR A 11 9.00 -14.43 8.34
N TRP A 12 7.75 -13.97 8.28
CA TRP A 12 7.42 -12.56 8.45
C TRP A 12 7.84 -12.03 9.83
N THR A 13 7.53 -12.74 10.92
CA THR A 13 7.91 -12.32 12.28
C THR A 13 9.43 -12.26 12.48
N LYS A 14 10.18 -13.17 11.85
CA LYS A 14 11.65 -13.16 11.85
C LYS A 14 12.20 -11.92 11.14
N GLU A 15 11.67 -11.58 9.96
CA GLU A 15 12.11 -10.41 9.20
C GLU A 15 11.73 -9.09 9.90
N ILE A 16 10.53 -9.01 10.48
CA ILE A 16 10.14 -7.84 11.29
C ILE A 16 11.01 -7.70 12.54
N THR A 17 11.41 -8.80 13.18
CA THR A 17 12.34 -8.76 14.31
C THR A 17 13.69 -8.17 13.90
N LYS A 18 14.23 -8.57 12.73
CA LYS A 18 15.47 -7.97 12.21
C LYS A 18 15.32 -6.48 11.91
N LEU A 19 14.19 -6.09 11.30
CA LEU A 19 13.87 -4.70 11.01
C LEU A 19 13.85 -3.87 12.30
N ILE A 20 13.18 -4.36 13.35
CA ILE A 20 13.12 -3.70 14.65
C ILE A 20 14.51 -3.53 15.25
N HIS A 21 15.37 -4.55 15.17
CA HIS A 21 16.75 -4.42 15.63
C HIS A 21 17.54 -3.36 14.85
N TYR A 22 17.30 -3.22 13.55
CA TYR A 22 17.95 -2.21 12.71
C TYR A 22 17.44 -0.79 13.02
N LEU A 23 16.12 -0.60 13.15
CA LEU A 23 15.49 0.69 13.43
C LEU A 23 15.66 1.13 14.90
N GLY A 24 15.83 0.17 15.81
CA GLY A 24 15.82 0.37 17.25
C GLY A 24 14.42 0.15 17.84
N PRO A 25 14.29 -0.56 18.98
CA PRO A 25 12.99 -0.92 19.57
C PRO A 25 12.18 0.31 20.02
N ASP A 26 12.85 1.38 20.45
CA ASP A 26 12.21 2.63 20.89
C ASP A 26 11.60 3.43 19.73
N ASN A 27 11.99 3.14 18.48
CA ASN A 27 11.54 3.85 17.29
C ASN A 27 10.38 3.13 16.58
N VAL A 28 9.91 2.00 17.12
CA VAL A 28 8.94 1.13 16.44
C VAL A 28 7.75 0.82 17.35
N PHE A 29 6.54 0.95 16.79
CA PHE A 29 5.33 0.38 17.36
C PHE A 29 4.79 -0.72 16.45
N VAL A 30 4.45 -1.88 17.03
CA VAL A 30 3.84 -2.98 16.28
C VAL A 30 2.36 -3.09 16.61
N SER A 31 1.49 -2.86 15.63
CA SER A 31 0.05 -3.14 15.76
C SER A 31 -0.39 -4.25 14.82
N ILE A 32 -0.98 -5.30 15.39
CA ILE A 32 -1.47 -6.46 14.66
C ILE A 32 -2.88 -6.79 15.14
N VAL A 33 -3.75 -7.07 14.18
CA VAL A 33 -5.06 -7.68 14.42
C VAL A 33 -5.10 -8.97 13.63
N GLU A 34 -5.35 -10.07 14.32
CA GLU A 34 -5.71 -11.37 13.78
C GLU A 34 -7.13 -11.69 14.21
N SER A 35 -7.93 -12.16 13.26
CA SER A 35 -9.34 -12.39 13.44
C SER A 35 -9.77 -13.61 12.65
N HIS A 36 -10.66 -14.43 13.21
CA HIS A 36 -11.32 -15.56 12.55
C HIS A 36 -10.39 -16.68 12.03
N SER A 37 -9.11 -16.77 12.41
CA SER A 37 -8.27 -17.87 11.96
C SER A 37 -8.69 -19.22 12.56
N THR A 38 -8.49 -20.28 11.77
CA THR A 38 -8.71 -21.68 12.13
C THR A 38 -7.41 -22.49 12.17
N ASP A 39 -6.30 -21.88 11.76
CA ASP A 39 -4.96 -22.48 11.75
C ASP A 39 -4.12 -21.99 12.95
N ASN A 40 -2.80 -22.24 12.93
CA ASN A 40 -1.91 -21.88 14.03
C ASN A 40 -1.55 -20.37 14.10
N SER A 41 -2.21 -19.50 13.32
CA SER A 41 -1.85 -18.06 13.24
C SER A 41 -1.91 -17.34 14.58
N ALA A 42 -2.97 -17.57 15.35
CA ALA A 42 -3.15 -16.91 16.65
C ALA A 42 -2.01 -17.26 17.61
N ALA A 43 -1.64 -18.54 17.72
CA ALA A 43 -0.57 -18.98 18.60
C ALA A 43 0.81 -18.45 18.18
N LEU A 44 1.08 -18.40 16.87
CA LEU A 44 2.31 -17.81 16.34
C LEU A 44 2.41 -16.32 16.65
N LEU A 45 1.30 -15.59 16.59
CA LEU A 45 1.26 -14.16 16.94
C LEU A 45 1.36 -13.92 18.44
N THR A 46 0.79 -14.78 19.29
CA THR A 46 1.01 -14.73 20.74
C THR A 46 2.49 -14.93 21.09
N ALA A 47 3.15 -15.90 20.44
CA ALA A 47 4.59 -16.11 20.64
C ALA A 47 5.40 -14.89 20.19
N PHE A 48 5.02 -14.26 19.08
CA PHE A 48 5.64 -13.03 18.61
C PHE A 48 5.40 -11.85 19.57
N ASP A 49 4.23 -11.75 20.19
CA ASP A 49 3.92 -10.74 21.20
C ASP A 49 4.89 -10.82 22.39
N HIS A 50 5.10 -12.02 22.95
CA HIS A 50 6.09 -12.22 24.01
C HIS A 50 7.50 -11.86 23.57
N ARG A 51 7.87 -12.19 22.32
CA ARG A 51 9.18 -11.84 21.80
C ARG A 51 9.38 -10.32 21.71
N LEU A 52 8.37 -9.59 21.27
CA LEU A 52 8.41 -8.11 21.23
C LEU A 52 8.46 -7.50 22.63
N GLU A 53 7.81 -8.14 23.61
CA GLU A 53 7.91 -7.76 25.03
C GLU A 53 9.32 -7.84 25.57
N GLU A 54 9.99 -8.98 25.35
CA GLU A 54 11.38 -9.19 25.74
C GLU A 54 12.33 -8.16 25.11
N LEU A 55 12.00 -7.70 23.90
CA LEU A 55 12.75 -6.68 23.18
C LEU A 55 12.42 -5.24 23.62
N GLY A 56 11.44 -5.04 24.50
CA GLY A 56 11.01 -3.71 24.96
C GLY A 56 10.24 -2.92 23.90
N VAL A 57 9.67 -3.57 22.88
CA VAL A 57 8.98 -2.92 21.77
C VAL A 57 7.54 -2.58 22.18
N ALA A 58 7.14 -1.33 21.95
CA ALA A 58 5.76 -0.91 22.14
C ALA A 58 4.84 -1.61 21.12
N ARG A 59 3.73 -2.19 21.58
CA ARG A 59 2.90 -3.04 20.70
C ARG A 59 1.45 -3.14 21.13
N ARG A 60 0.60 -3.54 20.20
CA ARG A 60 -0.76 -4.04 20.43
C ARG A 60 -1.03 -5.17 19.46
N ILE A 61 -1.01 -6.40 19.95
CA ILE A 61 -1.34 -7.61 19.18
C ILE A 61 -2.67 -8.15 19.69
N LEU A 62 -3.69 -8.10 18.84
CA LEU A 62 -5.00 -8.68 19.10
C LEU A 62 -5.10 -9.99 18.32
N THR A 63 -5.23 -11.11 19.03
CA THR A 63 -5.42 -12.45 18.45
C THR A 63 -6.83 -12.93 18.72
N SER A 64 -7.42 -13.68 17.78
CA SER A 64 -8.79 -14.18 17.86
C SER A 64 -9.83 -13.06 18.06
N ASP A 65 -9.55 -11.85 17.59
CA ASP A 65 -10.44 -10.71 17.78
C ASP A 65 -11.62 -10.81 16.81
N THR A 66 -12.84 -10.87 17.35
CA THR A 66 -14.08 -10.94 16.56
C THR A 66 -14.95 -9.70 16.73
N SER A 67 -14.38 -8.61 17.27
CA SER A 67 -15.08 -7.33 17.48
C SER A 67 -15.59 -6.73 16.17
N VAL A 68 -14.85 -6.95 15.07
CA VAL A 68 -15.30 -6.66 13.72
C VAL A 68 -15.99 -7.89 13.14
N ALA A 69 -17.31 -7.78 12.97
CA ALA A 69 -18.12 -8.86 12.40
C ALA A 69 -17.71 -9.14 10.95
N ARG A 70 -17.44 -10.41 10.65
CA ARG A 70 -17.16 -10.85 9.28
C ARG A 70 -18.47 -10.98 8.51
N GLY A 71 -18.61 -10.25 7.41
CA GLY A 71 -19.79 -10.31 6.56
C GLY A 71 -19.63 -9.49 5.28
N PRO A 72 -20.50 -9.67 4.28
CA PRO A 72 -20.57 -8.77 3.15
C PRO A 72 -21.10 -7.39 3.60
N PRO A 73 -20.63 -6.29 2.99
CA PRO A 73 -19.63 -6.19 1.92
C PRO A 73 -18.17 -6.36 2.40
N ARG A 74 -17.37 -7.16 1.68
CA ARG A 74 -15.98 -7.50 2.04
C ARG A 74 -15.08 -6.28 2.30
N ILE A 75 -15.22 -5.22 1.51
CA ILE A 75 -14.36 -4.03 1.61
C ILE A 75 -14.65 -3.23 2.89
N GLU A 76 -15.90 -3.21 3.35
CA GLU A 76 -16.26 -2.56 4.61
C GLU A 76 -15.62 -3.28 5.80
N PHE A 77 -15.69 -4.62 5.79
CA PHE A 77 -15.00 -5.45 6.76
C PHE A 77 -13.48 -5.19 6.80
N LEU A 78 -12.83 -5.18 5.64
CA LEU A 78 -11.39 -4.91 5.53
C LEU A 78 -11.01 -3.49 5.96
N SER A 79 -11.88 -2.51 5.68
CA SER A 79 -11.69 -1.12 6.11
C SER A 79 -11.78 -0.99 7.62
N ALA A 80 -12.78 -1.63 8.23
CA ALA A 80 -12.98 -1.64 9.68
C ALA A 80 -11.79 -2.26 10.41
N LEU A 81 -11.29 -3.42 9.95
CA LEU A 81 -10.11 -4.05 10.55
C LEU A 81 -8.85 -3.17 10.43
N ARG A 82 -8.61 -2.51 9.29
CA ARG A 82 -7.45 -1.60 9.17
C ARG A 82 -7.57 -0.39 10.08
N ASN A 83 -8.77 0.15 10.25
CA ASN A 83 -9.01 1.23 11.19
C ASN A 83 -8.77 0.77 12.64
N GLN A 84 -9.12 -0.47 12.99
CA GLN A 84 -8.86 -1.05 14.31
C GLN A 84 -7.33 -1.19 14.58
N VAL A 85 -6.57 -1.65 13.59
CA VAL A 85 -5.09 -1.67 13.63
C VAL A 85 -4.51 -0.27 13.87
N MET A 86 -5.16 0.78 13.37
CA MET A 86 -4.68 2.16 13.48
C MET A 86 -5.02 2.85 14.79
N GLU A 87 -5.89 2.28 15.62
CA GLU A 87 -6.33 2.90 16.88
C GLU A 87 -5.18 3.38 17.78
N PRO A 88 -4.07 2.62 17.98
CA PRO A 88 -2.96 3.09 18.82
C PRO A 88 -2.34 4.40 18.30
N LEU A 89 -2.12 4.50 16.99
CA LEU A 89 -1.58 5.70 16.37
C LEU A 89 -2.55 6.88 16.52
N VAL A 90 -3.83 6.67 16.22
CA VAL A 90 -4.85 7.73 16.28
C VAL A 90 -5.01 8.28 17.69
N LYS A 91 -4.85 7.43 18.71
CA LYS A 91 -5.00 7.80 20.12
C LYS A 91 -3.78 8.50 20.70
N HIS A 92 -2.58 8.07 20.32
CA HIS A 92 -1.34 8.48 20.99
C HIS A 92 -0.41 9.34 20.13
N GLY A 93 -0.51 9.27 18.79
CA GLY A 93 0.42 9.94 17.89
C GLY A 93 1.86 9.47 18.08
N GLY A 94 2.82 10.33 17.74
CA GLY A 94 4.23 10.15 18.09
C GLY A 94 5.09 9.38 17.09
N TYR A 95 4.56 9.03 15.91
CA TYR A 95 5.30 8.36 14.84
C TYR A 95 5.25 9.19 13.57
N GLU A 96 6.36 9.22 12.81
CA GLU A 96 6.43 9.94 11.53
C GLU A 96 5.82 9.13 10.39
N ARG A 97 6.03 7.81 10.41
CA ARG A 97 5.69 6.89 9.33
C ARG A 97 4.80 5.76 9.83
N VAL A 98 3.92 5.32 8.95
CA VAL A 98 3.12 4.11 9.11
C VAL A 98 3.49 3.17 7.98
N VAL A 99 3.95 1.97 8.32
CA VAL A 99 4.19 0.90 7.36
C VAL A 99 3.08 -0.13 7.52
N PHE A 100 2.28 -0.30 6.49
CA PHE A 100 1.30 -1.37 6.40
C PHE A 100 1.86 -2.51 5.56
N SER A 101 1.96 -3.68 6.17
CA SER A 101 2.25 -4.94 5.50
C SER A 101 1.00 -5.81 5.46
N ASN A 102 0.71 -6.37 4.30
CA ASN A 102 -0.16 -7.53 4.17
C ASN A 102 0.59 -8.80 4.65
N ASP A 103 -0.05 -9.95 4.49
CA ASP A 103 0.44 -11.30 4.74
C ASP A 103 1.38 -11.81 3.63
N ILE A 104 2.43 -11.04 3.35
CA ILE A 104 3.38 -11.25 2.26
C ILE A 104 4.74 -11.77 2.74
N PHE A 105 5.46 -12.43 1.85
CA PHE A 105 6.90 -12.68 2.00
C PHE A 105 7.68 -11.42 1.58
N ILE A 106 8.41 -10.84 2.54
CA ILE A 106 9.30 -9.70 2.34
C ILE A 106 10.44 -9.73 3.37
N GLU A 107 11.64 -9.36 2.96
CA GLU A 107 12.83 -9.29 3.83
C GLU A 107 12.95 -7.92 4.52
N ALA A 108 13.63 -7.86 5.66
CA ALA A 108 13.82 -6.63 6.43
C ALA A 108 14.50 -5.52 5.59
N GLU A 109 15.49 -5.87 4.79
CA GLU A 109 16.24 -4.97 3.91
C GLU A 109 15.34 -4.31 2.87
N SER A 110 14.34 -5.03 2.37
CA SER A 110 13.35 -4.46 1.44
C SER A 110 12.41 -3.46 2.13
N ILE A 111 12.14 -3.62 3.43
CA ILE A 111 11.36 -2.63 4.19
C ILE A 111 12.21 -1.40 4.51
N VAL A 112 13.50 -1.57 4.78
CA VAL A 112 14.45 -0.44 4.90
C VAL A 112 14.54 0.32 3.58
N GLU A 113 14.67 -0.37 2.46
CA GLU A 113 14.65 0.20 1.11
C GLU A 113 13.32 0.92 0.80
N LEU A 114 12.19 0.41 1.29
CA LEU A 114 10.90 1.11 1.20
C LEU A 114 10.92 2.44 1.96
N LEU A 115 11.43 2.44 3.19
CA LEU A 115 11.54 3.62 4.05
C LEU A 115 12.54 4.65 3.51
N ASP A 116 13.59 4.20 2.82
CA ASP A 116 14.60 5.05 2.18
C ASP A 116 14.22 5.48 0.75
N THR A 117 12.98 5.20 0.30
CA THR A 117 12.50 5.64 -1.01
C THR A 117 12.72 7.16 -1.15
N LYS A 118 13.45 7.60 -2.17
CA LYS A 118 13.82 9.02 -2.37
C LYS A 118 14.51 9.66 -1.15
N GLY A 119 15.30 8.89 -0.39
CA GLY A 119 15.99 9.37 0.81
C GLY A 119 15.04 9.73 1.96
N GLY A 120 13.85 9.12 1.98
CA GLY A 120 12.78 9.45 2.92
C GLY A 120 11.85 10.58 2.47
N ASP A 121 12.17 11.31 1.38
CA ASP A 121 11.34 12.41 0.89
C ASP A 121 10.20 11.93 -0.03
N TYR A 122 9.14 11.42 0.60
CA TYR A 122 7.91 10.99 -0.06
C TYR A 122 6.71 11.08 0.88
N ASP A 123 5.51 11.20 0.32
CA ASP A 123 4.27 11.12 1.07
C ASP A 123 3.77 9.68 1.19
N VAL A 124 3.88 8.92 0.09
CA VAL A 124 3.52 7.51 -0.01
C VAL A 124 4.56 6.76 -0.84
N ALA A 125 5.03 5.62 -0.36
CA ALA A 125 5.87 4.70 -1.10
C ALA A 125 5.31 3.28 -0.99
N CYS A 126 5.29 2.52 -2.09
CA CYS A 126 4.83 1.14 -2.09
C CYS A 126 5.85 0.18 -2.70
N GLY A 127 5.76 -1.08 -2.30
CA GLY A 127 6.42 -2.18 -2.99
C GLY A 127 5.68 -2.64 -4.24
N LEU A 128 6.20 -3.71 -4.84
CA LEU A 128 5.56 -4.46 -5.91
C LEU A 128 5.35 -5.90 -5.45
N ASP A 129 4.12 -6.38 -5.56
CA ASP A 129 3.75 -7.75 -5.25
C ASP A 129 3.64 -8.60 -6.51
N PHE A 130 4.08 -9.85 -6.45
CA PHE A 130 4.13 -10.72 -7.62
C PHE A 130 3.38 -12.03 -7.42
N GLY A 131 2.70 -12.45 -8.49
CA GLY A 131 2.04 -13.74 -8.59
C GLY A 131 2.62 -14.56 -9.75
N ARG A 132 1.87 -15.58 -10.16
CA ARG A 132 2.27 -16.48 -11.26
C ARG A 132 2.62 -15.78 -12.58
N TRP A 133 1.90 -14.70 -12.90
CA TRP A 133 1.93 -14.08 -14.23
C TRP A 133 2.67 -12.73 -14.27
N GLY A 134 3.35 -12.34 -13.18
CA GLY A 134 4.00 -11.04 -13.04
C GLY A 134 3.36 -10.20 -11.92
N LEU A 135 3.30 -8.89 -12.13
CA LEU A 135 2.78 -7.93 -11.15
C LEU A 135 1.32 -8.25 -10.78
N TYR A 136 1.07 -8.42 -9.49
CA TYR A 136 -0.21 -8.79 -8.92
C TYR A 136 -0.98 -7.55 -8.41
N ASP A 137 -2.21 -7.75 -7.91
CA ASP A 137 -3.08 -6.71 -7.34
C ASP A 137 -3.19 -5.43 -8.20
N LEU A 138 -3.36 -5.57 -9.52
CA LEU A 138 -3.43 -4.42 -10.45
C LEU A 138 -4.55 -3.43 -10.14
N TRP A 139 -5.56 -3.81 -9.37
CA TRP A 139 -6.65 -2.92 -8.99
C TRP A 139 -6.24 -1.84 -7.97
N VAL A 140 -5.16 -2.03 -7.19
CA VAL A 140 -4.68 -1.04 -6.19
C VAL A 140 -3.59 -0.09 -6.71
N ILE A 141 -3.10 -0.32 -7.93
CA ILE A 141 -2.01 0.46 -8.54
C ILE A 141 -2.50 1.24 -9.75
N ARG A 142 -2.06 2.50 -9.87
CA ARG A 142 -2.32 3.33 -11.04
C ARG A 142 -1.07 4.09 -11.42
N ASP A 143 -0.74 4.10 -12.71
CA ASP A 143 0.35 4.93 -13.20
C ASP A 143 0.10 6.41 -12.89
N ARG A 144 1.10 7.27 -13.09
CA ARG A 144 1.00 8.69 -12.79
C ARG A 144 -0.17 9.40 -13.50
N LEU A 145 -0.66 8.85 -14.61
CA LEU A 145 -1.78 9.36 -15.39
C LEU A 145 -3.13 8.73 -14.99
N GLY A 146 -3.17 7.93 -13.93
CA GLY A 146 -4.38 7.27 -13.44
C GLY A 146 -4.76 5.99 -14.19
N ARG A 147 -3.89 5.46 -15.07
CA ARG A 147 -4.18 4.25 -15.86
C ARG A 147 -3.75 2.99 -15.12
N ILE A 148 -4.39 1.87 -15.45
CA ILE A 148 -4.04 0.55 -14.92
C ILE A 148 -2.63 0.15 -15.39
N ALA A 149 -1.83 -0.40 -14.48
CA ALA A 149 -0.52 -0.95 -14.78
C ALA A 149 -0.62 -2.29 -15.53
N SER A 150 0.39 -2.60 -16.33
CA SER A 150 0.57 -3.90 -16.96
C SER A 150 1.08 -4.92 -15.94
N THR A 151 0.61 -6.17 -16.03
CA THR A 151 1.19 -7.32 -15.30
C THR A 151 2.64 -7.56 -15.72
N LEU A 152 2.95 -7.26 -16.99
CA LEU A 152 4.25 -7.50 -17.61
C LEU A 152 5.16 -6.29 -17.45
N TRP A 153 6.43 -6.57 -17.23
CA TRP A 153 7.48 -5.56 -17.16
C TRP A 153 7.55 -4.78 -18.50
N PRO A 154 7.72 -3.44 -18.48
CA PRO A 154 8.06 -2.57 -17.34
C PRO A 154 6.87 -1.98 -16.57
N TYR A 155 5.70 -2.62 -16.59
CA TYR A 155 4.47 -2.30 -15.84
C TYR A 155 3.81 -0.96 -16.21
N PHE A 156 4.56 0.13 -16.34
CA PHE A 156 4.07 1.45 -16.71
C PHE A 156 4.48 1.79 -18.15
N LEU A 157 3.54 2.37 -18.89
CA LEU A 157 3.75 2.79 -20.29
C LEU A 157 3.95 4.30 -20.42
N GLU A 158 3.62 5.06 -19.37
CA GLU A 158 3.89 6.50 -19.34
C GLU A 158 5.36 6.76 -19.03
N ASP A 159 5.91 7.83 -19.61
CA ASP A 159 7.35 8.07 -19.66
C ASP A 159 8.05 8.05 -18.30
N ALA A 160 7.53 8.75 -17.28
CA ALA A 160 8.21 8.87 -16.00
C ALA A 160 8.26 7.53 -15.25
N GLY A 161 7.13 6.83 -15.18
CA GLY A 161 7.02 5.51 -14.59
C GLY A 161 7.84 4.47 -15.35
N PHE A 162 7.78 4.48 -16.70
CA PHE A 162 8.57 3.58 -17.54
C PHE A 162 10.07 3.74 -17.24
N ARG A 163 10.60 4.98 -17.28
CA ARG A 163 12.01 5.25 -17.01
C ARG A 163 12.42 4.84 -15.60
N GLY A 164 11.58 5.10 -14.60
CA GLY A 164 11.82 4.68 -13.21
C GLY A 164 11.95 3.17 -13.08
N ILE A 165 11.00 2.40 -13.65
CA ILE A 165 11.05 0.93 -13.60
C ILE A 165 12.28 0.36 -14.32
N MET A 166 12.60 0.88 -15.52
CA MET A 166 13.79 0.48 -16.27
C MET A 166 15.08 0.74 -15.48
N ALA A 167 15.17 1.89 -14.81
CA ALA A 167 16.34 2.28 -14.03
C ALA A 167 16.42 1.65 -12.64
N ASN A 168 15.42 0.85 -12.21
CA ASN A 168 15.25 0.42 -10.82
C ASN A 168 15.16 1.61 -9.82
N GLU A 169 14.64 2.74 -10.27
CA GLU A 169 14.45 3.94 -9.45
C GLU A 169 12.97 4.09 -9.03
N PRO A 170 12.68 4.80 -7.92
CA PRO A 170 11.31 5.07 -7.52
C PRO A 170 10.49 5.74 -8.63
N ALA A 171 9.47 5.04 -9.12
CA ALA A 171 8.61 5.46 -10.21
C ALA A 171 7.41 6.26 -9.65
N PRO A 172 7.14 7.48 -10.13
CA PRO A 172 5.99 8.25 -9.66
C PRO A 172 4.69 7.59 -10.14
N VAL A 173 3.71 7.51 -9.25
CA VAL A 173 2.41 6.88 -9.52
C VAL A 173 1.28 7.75 -9.00
N PHE A 174 0.05 7.46 -9.44
CA PHE A 174 -1.10 8.13 -8.84
C PHE A 174 -1.45 7.49 -7.49
N ALA A 175 -1.51 6.16 -7.44
CA ALA A 175 -1.86 5.38 -6.26
C ALA A 175 -1.17 4.00 -6.33
N CYS A 176 -0.85 3.43 -5.17
CA CYS A 176 -0.26 2.11 -5.03
C CYS A 176 -0.56 1.50 -3.65
N TRP A 177 -0.41 0.19 -3.52
CA TRP A 177 -0.43 -0.52 -2.22
C TRP A 177 0.36 -1.84 -2.28
N ASN A 178 0.08 -2.68 -3.28
CA ASN A 178 0.85 -3.87 -3.70
C ASN A 178 1.62 -4.59 -2.58
N GLY A 179 0.87 -5.17 -1.65
CA GLY A 179 1.39 -5.95 -0.52
C GLY A 179 1.99 -5.14 0.64
N ILE A 180 2.68 -4.04 0.36
CA ILE A 180 3.29 -3.18 1.39
C ILE A 180 3.34 -1.72 0.98
N ILE A 181 3.01 -0.85 1.93
CA ILE A 181 2.98 0.60 1.75
C ILE A 181 3.56 1.30 2.98
N SER A 182 4.32 2.37 2.74
CA SER A 182 4.76 3.34 3.74
C SER A 182 4.11 4.68 3.46
N VAL A 183 3.51 5.27 4.49
CA VAL A 183 2.81 6.56 4.41
C VAL A 183 3.21 7.47 5.56
N ARG A 184 3.09 8.78 5.35
CA ARG A 184 3.18 9.76 6.43
C ARG A 184 2.05 9.56 7.45
N ALA A 185 2.35 9.70 8.73
CA ALA A 185 1.41 9.47 9.82
C ALA A 185 0.44 10.63 10.06
N ASP A 186 0.88 11.87 9.84
CA ASP A 186 0.12 13.11 10.13
C ASP A 186 -1.35 13.09 9.64
N PRO A 187 -1.69 12.61 8.42
CA PRO A 187 -3.07 12.55 7.94
C PRO A 187 -4.01 11.70 8.82
N PHE A 188 -3.50 10.67 9.51
CA PHE A 188 -4.30 9.81 10.39
C PHE A 188 -4.55 10.41 11.76
N LEU A 189 -3.78 11.44 12.14
CA LEU A 189 -3.82 12.00 13.48
C LEU A 189 -4.91 13.08 13.61
N PRO A 190 -5.61 13.15 14.77
CA PRO A 190 -6.38 14.32 15.16
C PRO A 190 -5.54 15.59 15.03
N VAL A 191 -6.16 16.71 14.66
CA VAL A 191 -5.45 17.97 14.36
C VAL A 191 -4.50 18.39 15.49
N GLY A 192 -4.90 18.19 16.76
CA GLY A 192 -4.07 18.53 17.92
C GLY A 192 -2.85 17.62 18.17
N LEU A 193 -2.74 16.49 17.49
CA LEU A 193 -1.63 15.53 17.62
C LEU A 193 -0.65 15.55 16.42
N ARG A 194 -0.91 16.38 15.41
CA ARG A 194 -0.09 16.45 14.19
C ARG A 194 1.23 17.17 14.44
N ALA A 195 2.27 16.77 13.72
CA ALA A 195 3.59 17.42 13.77
C ALA A 195 3.65 18.76 12.99
N GLY A 196 2.53 19.18 12.38
CA GLY A 196 2.43 20.45 11.66
C GLY A 196 3.06 20.44 10.26
N GLN A 197 3.30 19.27 9.69
CA GLN A 197 3.96 19.13 8.40
C GLN A 197 3.00 19.14 7.19
N LEU A 198 1.70 19.30 7.42
CA LEU A 198 0.68 19.40 6.36
C LEU A 198 0.50 20.86 5.94
N SER A 199 0.19 21.08 4.65
CA SER A 199 0.02 22.42 4.11
C SER A 199 -1.16 23.17 4.74
N THR A 200 -0.96 24.45 5.03
CA THR A 200 -2.00 25.40 5.45
C THR A 200 -2.55 26.21 4.27
N SER A 201 -2.04 26.00 3.06
CA SER A 201 -2.56 26.65 1.86
C SER A 201 -3.90 26.03 1.45
N PRO A 202 -4.79 26.82 0.81
CA PRO A 202 -5.99 26.28 0.19
C PRO A 202 -5.64 25.23 -0.86
N PHE A 203 -6.55 24.27 -1.06
CA PHE A 203 -6.37 23.23 -2.06
C PHE A 203 -6.30 23.79 -3.47
N ALA A 204 -5.29 23.37 -4.23
CA ALA A 204 -5.07 23.85 -5.60
C ALA A 204 -6.16 23.40 -6.60
N ARG A 205 -6.84 22.29 -6.32
CA ARG A 205 -7.86 21.70 -7.21
C ARG A 205 -9.13 21.36 -6.43
N PRO A 206 -10.32 21.54 -7.04
CA PRO A 206 -11.56 21.07 -6.44
C PRO A 206 -11.55 19.54 -6.33
N LEU A 207 -12.28 19.03 -5.34
CA LEU A 207 -12.60 17.60 -5.28
C LEU A 207 -13.52 17.23 -6.46
N ALA A 208 -13.36 16.01 -6.97
CA ALA A 208 -14.31 15.45 -7.94
C ALA A 208 -15.70 15.36 -7.30
N ALA A 209 -16.75 15.61 -8.09
CA ALA A 209 -18.12 15.57 -7.60
C ALA A 209 -18.55 14.18 -7.09
N THR A 210 -17.88 13.13 -7.56
CA THR A 210 -18.08 11.74 -7.15
C THR A 210 -17.38 11.37 -5.84
N HIS A 211 -16.48 12.23 -5.33
CA HIS A 211 -15.73 11.94 -4.10
C HIS A 211 -16.64 12.13 -2.86
N PRO A 212 -16.61 11.24 -1.85
CA PRO A 212 -17.52 11.31 -0.69
C PRO A 212 -17.40 12.59 0.16
N ALA A 213 -16.22 13.20 0.18
CA ALA A 213 -15.99 14.50 0.84
C ALA A 213 -16.39 15.74 -0.01
N TYR A 214 -17.04 15.56 -1.16
CA TYR A 214 -17.58 16.66 -1.97
C TYR A 214 -19.00 17.04 -1.51
N PRO A 215 -19.35 18.35 -1.41
CA PRO A 215 -18.47 19.50 -1.59
C PRO A 215 -17.60 19.74 -0.35
N ARG A 216 -16.36 20.18 -0.56
CA ARG A 216 -15.46 20.55 0.52
C ARG A 216 -15.77 21.96 1.03
N PRO A 217 -15.72 22.23 2.35
CA PRO A 217 -15.76 23.59 2.89
C PRO A 217 -14.61 24.46 2.35
N ALA A 218 -14.91 25.70 1.94
CA ALA A 218 -13.92 26.60 1.30
C ALA A 218 -12.72 26.95 2.19
N ASN A 219 -12.90 26.97 3.51
CA ASN A 219 -11.86 27.31 4.48
C ASN A 219 -11.03 26.10 4.94
N LEU A 220 -11.28 24.91 4.40
CA LEU A 220 -10.55 23.72 4.77
C LEU A 220 -9.16 23.73 4.10
N THR A 221 -8.15 23.36 4.87
CA THR A 221 -6.76 23.19 4.41
C THR A 221 -6.31 21.76 4.75
N PRO A 222 -5.29 21.19 4.09
CA PRO A 222 -4.73 19.90 4.49
C PRO A 222 -4.45 19.78 5.99
N ALA A 223 -3.90 20.84 6.60
CA ALA A 223 -3.60 20.89 8.04
C ALA A 223 -4.85 20.81 8.93
N THR A 224 -6.00 21.31 8.47
CA THR A 224 -7.28 21.33 9.21
C THR A 224 -8.27 20.26 8.77
N THR A 225 -7.97 19.50 7.71
CA THR A 225 -8.77 18.36 7.26
C THR A 225 -8.93 17.33 8.37
N PRO A 226 -10.15 16.78 8.62
CA PRO A 226 -10.35 15.70 9.59
C PRO A 226 -9.45 14.48 9.31
N PRO A 227 -9.13 13.65 10.31
CA PRO A 227 -8.25 12.50 10.13
C PRO A 227 -8.75 11.53 9.06
N VAL A 228 -7.84 11.07 8.20
CA VAL A 228 -8.14 10.06 7.18
C VAL A 228 -8.41 8.71 7.84
N ARG A 229 -9.30 7.93 7.24
CA ARG A 229 -9.64 6.56 7.67
C ARG A 229 -9.78 5.67 6.46
N PHE A 230 -9.54 4.37 6.63
CA PHE A 230 -9.88 3.39 5.61
C PHE A 230 -11.40 3.37 5.42
N ARG A 231 -11.82 3.29 4.16
CA ARG A 231 -13.24 3.27 3.77
C ARG A 231 -13.46 2.37 2.56
N ALA A 232 -14.69 1.87 2.47
CA ALA A 232 -15.21 1.34 1.22
C ALA A 232 -15.51 2.47 0.23
N SER A 233 -15.60 2.08 -1.04
CA SER A 233 -16.01 3.00 -2.10
C SER A 233 -17.50 3.29 -2.02
N VAL A 234 -17.88 4.50 -2.39
CA VAL A 234 -19.29 4.96 -2.38
C VAL A 234 -19.89 4.92 -3.79
N PRO A 235 -21.24 4.95 -3.95
CA PRO A 235 -21.86 5.06 -5.26
C PRO A 235 -21.30 6.25 -6.06
N GLY A 236 -20.81 5.98 -7.28
CA GLY A 236 -20.15 6.98 -8.14
C GLY A 236 -18.64 6.78 -8.30
N GLU A 237 -18.01 6.03 -7.40
CA GLU A 237 -16.63 5.55 -7.57
C GLU A 237 -16.61 4.21 -8.33
N CYS A 238 -15.78 4.10 -9.36
CA CYS A 238 -15.65 2.93 -10.26
C CYS A 238 -14.47 2.01 -9.90
N TYR A 239 -13.89 2.21 -8.72
CA TYR A 239 -12.87 1.38 -8.10
C TYR A 239 -13.38 0.91 -6.76
N SER A 240 -12.99 -0.29 -6.34
CA SER A 240 -13.47 -0.89 -5.09
C SER A 240 -12.32 -1.58 -4.36
N SER A 241 -11.62 -0.80 -3.54
CA SER A 241 -10.60 -1.31 -2.61
C SER A 241 -10.25 -0.24 -1.58
N GLU A 242 -10.29 -0.59 -0.31
CA GLU A 242 -9.82 0.25 0.79
C GLU A 242 -8.33 0.61 0.65
N SER A 243 -7.56 -0.30 0.05
CA SER A 243 -6.13 -0.15 -0.21
C SER A 243 -5.84 0.84 -1.35
N PHE A 244 -6.77 0.97 -2.30
CA PHE A 244 -6.73 2.02 -3.32
C PHE A 244 -7.27 3.36 -2.80
N ASN A 245 -8.35 3.31 -2.01
CA ASN A 245 -9.02 4.50 -1.49
C ASN A 245 -8.11 5.31 -0.56
N LEU A 246 -7.23 4.66 0.21
CA LEU A 246 -6.30 5.37 1.09
C LEU A 246 -5.36 6.34 0.33
N PRO A 247 -4.47 5.90 -0.58
CA PRO A 247 -3.58 6.81 -1.30
C PRO A 247 -4.36 7.80 -2.17
N TYR A 248 -5.53 7.42 -2.67
CA TYR A 248 -6.44 8.35 -3.35
C TYR A 248 -6.92 9.47 -2.42
N ASP A 249 -7.39 9.14 -1.21
CA ASP A 249 -7.86 10.09 -0.21
C ASP A 249 -6.71 10.97 0.31
N LEU A 250 -5.52 10.42 0.53
CA LEU A 250 -4.32 11.19 0.88
C LEU A 250 -4.01 12.25 -0.17
N ARG A 251 -4.01 11.85 -1.45
CA ARG A 251 -3.78 12.76 -2.57
C ARG A 251 -4.87 13.84 -2.68
N ARG A 252 -6.13 13.45 -2.51
CA ARG A 252 -7.28 14.33 -2.76
C ARG A 252 -7.63 15.21 -1.58
N GLN A 253 -7.51 14.72 -0.35
CA GLN A 253 -7.92 15.40 0.89
C GLN A 253 -6.78 16.09 1.63
N PHE A 254 -5.53 15.73 1.36
CA PHE A 254 -4.35 16.28 2.03
C PHE A 254 -3.31 16.86 1.06
N ASP A 255 -3.58 16.84 -0.25
CA ASP A 255 -2.67 17.31 -1.29
C ASP A 255 -1.29 16.63 -1.27
N LEU A 256 -1.26 15.36 -0.85
CA LEU A 256 -0.05 14.55 -0.80
C LEU A 256 0.21 13.94 -2.18
N GLN A 257 1.10 14.56 -2.95
CA GLN A 257 1.33 14.23 -4.36
C GLN A 257 2.58 13.36 -4.59
N ALA A 258 3.50 13.29 -3.62
CA ALA A 258 4.76 12.55 -3.73
C ALA A 258 4.53 11.05 -3.47
N ILE A 259 3.90 10.40 -4.43
CA ILE A 259 3.52 8.98 -4.37
C ILE A 259 4.40 8.18 -5.33
N TYR A 260 5.12 7.20 -4.81
CA TYR A 260 6.08 6.40 -5.57
C TYR A 260 5.87 4.90 -5.39
N VAL A 261 6.22 4.16 -6.42
CA VAL A 261 6.46 2.71 -6.34
C VAL A 261 7.95 2.49 -6.42
N ASN A 262 8.52 1.78 -5.44
CA ASN A 262 9.93 1.43 -5.42
C ASN A 262 10.11 0.03 -6.04
N PRO A 263 10.63 -0.10 -7.28
CA PRO A 263 10.74 -1.39 -7.93
C PRO A 263 11.69 -2.35 -7.21
N ARG A 264 12.60 -1.86 -6.35
CA ARG A 264 13.53 -2.68 -5.57
C ARG A 264 12.84 -3.43 -4.43
N VAL A 265 11.68 -2.96 -3.99
CA VAL A 265 10.89 -3.55 -2.90
C VAL A 265 9.94 -4.60 -3.48
N ILE A 266 10.43 -5.83 -3.56
CA ILE A 266 9.72 -6.98 -4.12
C ILE A 266 9.10 -7.80 -2.99
N ASN A 267 7.82 -8.15 -3.14
CA ASN A 267 7.13 -9.06 -2.25
C ASN A 267 6.20 -10.03 -3.01
N ALA A 268 5.66 -11.03 -2.34
CA ALA A 268 4.62 -11.91 -2.89
C ALA A 268 3.88 -12.66 -1.78
N TYR A 269 2.65 -13.10 -2.05
CA TYR A 269 1.87 -13.92 -1.12
C TYR A 269 2.28 -15.40 -1.12
N GLU A 270 2.93 -15.90 -2.19
CA GLU A 270 3.44 -17.28 -2.24
C GLU A 270 4.97 -17.30 -2.31
N TRP A 271 5.60 -18.15 -1.50
CA TRP A 271 7.06 -18.27 -1.41
C TRP A 271 7.75 -18.52 -2.76
N LYS A 272 7.17 -19.39 -3.61
CA LYS A 272 7.75 -19.70 -4.93
C LYS A 272 7.79 -18.48 -5.85
N TRP A 273 6.76 -17.63 -5.80
CA TRP A 273 6.71 -16.41 -6.61
C TRP A 273 7.58 -15.31 -6.02
N TYR A 274 7.70 -15.26 -4.69
CA TYR A 274 8.66 -14.40 -4.02
C TYR A 274 10.09 -14.71 -4.51
N LEU A 275 10.53 -15.97 -4.41
CA LEU A 275 11.87 -16.37 -4.85
C LEU A 275 12.09 -16.14 -6.35
N TRP A 276 11.10 -16.47 -7.18
CA TRP A 276 11.17 -16.26 -8.62
C TRP A 276 11.41 -14.79 -8.97
N HIS A 277 10.62 -13.87 -8.44
CA HIS A 277 10.71 -12.45 -8.81
C HIS A 277 11.84 -11.73 -8.10
N LYS A 278 12.14 -12.09 -6.85
CA LYS A 278 13.21 -11.47 -6.07
C LYS A 278 14.59 -11.85 -6.57
N TYR A 279 14.81 -13.13 -6.87
CA TYR A 279 16.14 -13.66 -7.19
C TYR A 279 16.32 -14.02 -8.66
N LEU A 280 15.42 -14.85 -9.23
CA LEU A 280 15.61 -15.34 -10.60
C LEU A 280 15.43 -14.24 -11.64
N MET A 281 14.31 -13.50 -11.58
CA MET A 281 14.03 -12.41 -12.54
C MET A 281 14.99 -11.24 -12.42
N ARG A 282 15.66 -11.09 -11.27
CA ARG A 282 16.66 -10.05 -11.01
C ARG A 282 18.10 -10.53 -11.21
N HIS A 283 18.30 -11.80 -11.57
CA HIS A 283 19.62 -12.28 -11.94
C HIS A 283 20.13 -11.48 -13.15
N TRP A 284 21.37 -11.01 -13.11
CA TRP A 284 21.91 -10.08 -14.11
C TRP A 284 21.75 -10.57 -15.56
N ALA A 285 21.91 -11.88 -15.80
CA ALA A 285 21.76 -12.46 -17.14
C ALA A 285 20.30 -12.47 -17.61
N VAL A 286 19.36 -12.72 -16.70
CA VAL A 286 17.92 -12.69 -16.99
C VAL A 286 17.47 -11.26 -17.23
N LYS A 287 17.90 -10.34 -16.35
CA LYS A 287 17.64 -8.91 -16.49
C LYS A 287 18.20 -8.38 -17.81
N TRP A 288 19.44 -8.73 -18.16
CA TRP A 288 20.04 -8.37 -19.44
C TRP A 288 19.23 -8.89 -20.62
N TRP A 289 18.78 -10.16 -20.59
CA TRP A 289 17.93 -10.70 -21.64
C TRP A 289 16.62 -9.92 -21.78
N ILE A 290 15.93 -9.66 -20.67
CA ILE A 290 14.65 -8.93 -20.66
C ILE A 290 14.83 -7.51 -21.20
N GLU A 291 15.89 -6.81 -20.78
CA GLU A 291 16.15 -5.42 -21.16
C GLU A 291 16.64 -5.28 -22.61
N TRP A 292 17.52 -6.17 -23.07
CA TRP A 292 18.24 -5.97 -24.33
C TRP A 292 17.84 -6.92 -25.46
N VAL A 293 17.32 -8.11 -25.14
CA VAL A 293 16.94 -9.12 -26.15
C VAL A 293 15.43 -9.19 -26.32
N GLU A 294 14.69 -9.43 -25.25
CA GLU A 294 13.23 -9.43 -25.28
C GLU A 294 12.70 -8.02 -25.51
N ASN A 295 13.28 -7.02 -24.84
CA ASN A 295 12.88 -5.61 -24.88
C ASN A 295 11.35 -5.42 -24.77
N GLY A 296 10.73 -6.21 -23.87
CA GLY A 296 9.28 -6.24 -23.64
C GLY A 296 8.41 -6.75 -24.81
N SER A 297 9.00 -7.28 -25.89
CA SER A 297 8.39 -7.92 -27.07
C SER A 297 7.16 -7.20 -27.68
N GLY A 298 6.95 -5.92 -27.39
CA GLY A 298 5.72 -5.19 -27.71
C GLY A 298 4.44 -5.68 -27.01
N ILE A 299 4.47 -6.75 -26.22
CA ILE A 299 3.29 -7.34 -25.55
C ILE A 299 2.72 -6.36 -24.51
N HIS A 300 3.59 -5.58 -23.86
CA HIS A 300 3.19 -4.50 -22.94
C HIS A 300 2.36 -3.39 -23.62
N LEU A 301 2.42 -3.26 -24.95
CA LEU A 301 1.60 -2.30 -25.73
C LEU A 301 0.23 -2.88 -26.11
N ALA A 302 0.05 -4.20 -26.04
CA ALA A 302 -1.21 -4.86 -26.36
C ALA A 302 -2.17 -4.77 -25.15
N LYS A 303 -2.91 -3.66 -25.04
CA LYS A 303 -4.04 -3.58 -24.10
C LYS A 303 -5.24 -4.32 -24.68
N MET A 304 -5.53 -5.51 -24.17
CA MET A 304 -6.77 -6.20 -24.47
C MET A 304 -7.79 -5.90 -23.36
N VAL A 305 -8.82 -5.15 -23.73
CA VAL A 305 -9.99 -4.94 -22.86
C VAL A 305 -10.93 -6.12 -23.09
N LEU A 306 -10.98 -7.05 -22.14
CA LEU A 306 -11.88 -8.21 -22.20
C LEU A 306 -13.23 -7.86 -21.59
N GLY A 307 -14.25 -7.69 -22.42
CA GLY A 307 -15.62 -7.41 -21.98
C GLY A 307 -16.39 -6.53 -22.96
N ASP A 308 -17.66 -6.26 -22.64
CA ASP A 308 -18.48 -5.30 -23.38
C ASP A 308 -17.97 -3.88 -23.11
N PRO A 309 -17.45 -3.14 -24.11
CA PRO A 309 -16.88 -1.79 -23.93
C PRO A 309 -17.86 -0.82 -23.26
N THR A 310 -19.16 -0.99 -23.49
CA THR A 310 -20.21 -0.12 -22.95
C THR A 310 -20.44 -0.32 -21.44
N ARG A 311 -19.92 -1.41 -20.88
CA ARG A 311 -20.01 -1.74 -19.45
C ARG A 311 -18.71 -1.46 -18.69
N ILE A 312 -17.71 -0.88 -19.36
CA ILE A 312 -16.39 -0.64 -18.80
C ILE A 312 -16.27 0.82 -18.43
N TRP A 313 -15.89 1.06 -17.20
CA TRP A 313 -15.65 2.39 -16.66
C TRP A 313 -14.14 2.62 -16.59
N GLN A 314 -13.69 3.77 -17.07
CA GLN A 314 -12.35 4.28 -16.88
C GLN A 314 -12.35 5.32 -15.76
N TRP A 315 -11.16 5.52 -15.22
CA TRP A 315 -10.87 6.55 -14.24
C TRP A 315 -9.69 7.36 -14.74
N ASP A 316 -9.84 8.68 -14.89
CA ASP A 316 -8.78 9.60 -15.35
C ASP A 316 -7.98 10.22 -14.20
N GLY A 317 -8.06 9.61 -13.02
CA GLY A 317 -7.50 10.17 -11.80
C GLY A 317 -8.49 11.05 -11.03
N GLY A 318 -9.57 11.55 -11.63
CA GLY A 318 -10.58 12.38 -10.97
C GLY A 318 -11.97 11.76 -10.98
N GLU A 319 -12.49 11.47 -12.16
CA GLU A 319 -13.86 11.02 -12.35
C GLU A 319 -13.90 9.67 -13.04
N CYS A 320 -14.95 8.93 -12.70
CA CYS A 320 -15.28 7.68 -13.36
C CYS A 320 -16.21 7.97 -14.53
N HIS A 321 -15.83 7.50 -15.71
CA HIS A 321 -16.60 7.69 -16.94
C HIS A 321 -16.55 6.43 -17.80
N PRO A 322 -17.57 6.17 -18.64
CA PRO A 322 -17.54 5.02 -19.55
C PRO A 322 -16.38 5.16 -20.56
N VAL A 323 -15.79 4.02 -20.94
CA VAL A 323 -14.89 3.96 -22.11
C VAL A 323 -15.70 4.44 -23.33
N ARG A 324 -15.32 5.57 -23.94
CA ARG A 324 -15.92 6.01 -25.20
C ARG A 324 -15.23 5.36 -26.40
#